data_AF-A0A7J5C015-F1
#
_entry.id   AF-A0A7J5C015-F1
#
_cell.length_a   1.000
_cell.length_b   1.000
_cell.length_c   1.000
_cell.angle_alpha   90.00
_cell.angle_beta   90.00
_cell.angle_gamma   90.00
#
_symmetry.space_group_name_H-M   'P 1'
#
loop_
_entity.id
_entity.type
_entity.pdbx_description
1 polymer ?
#
loop_
_entity_poly.entity_id
_entity_poly.type
_entity_poly.pdbx_seq_one_letter_code
_entity_poly.pdbx_strand_id
1 'polypeptide(L)'
;MSDVDFYEILELAPDADDAAVTAAVAAQRRIWQARTGHPRLETRQLAEQRMADVSEAERVLLDPTARAAFDRARAEIGIAAAADEAPEPERRTSAANDRAAHGGAGPRTRYADPEDSRAGEDAGGEESTRAARPVRQVPAQRSSQDWTSIAADYYERGAYDHARTAAQQAVGVDQEDASAWQMLALASWQTGDRASAQFEFSEAERLDPHNEWTQACIGDFHSEVQAYAVAIVHYRRALAIDPTNAPVRSMIGVCLIEQGQIDAGCLELERAHRDAPGDAEITARYAGALTDLIRSRWSRTLDGTPVILSQAQLDYATTYLAQIDALHVQDEVALAHAAQVRGMVQHASTVKIHSWKGIGWIIFLELALLFVVLPLLGLAGDAAIWWRILVVVVFVLGVPALWVWSRIKPGWKWYRAQQPAAVRATGLQDPTRSELRRADEPAVTAGG
;
A
#
# COMPACT_ATOMS: atom_id res chain seq x y z
N MET A 1 -19.31 -1.74 -19.91
CA MET A 1 -18.52 -2.96 -20.20
C MET A 1 -17.46 -3.03 -19.12
N SER A 2 -17.28 -4.18 -18.49
CA SER A 2 -16.37 -4.34 -17.36
C SER A 2 -14.97 -3.83 -17.71
N ASP A 3 -14.33 -3.13 -16.77
CA ASP A 3 -12.95 -2.61 -16.85
C ASP A 3 -11.88 -3.73 -16.76
N VAL A 4 -12.23 -4.89 -17.32
CA VAL A 4 -11.59 -6.16 -17.04
C VAL A 4 -11.05 -6.71 -18.35
N ASP A 5 -9.72 -6.73 -18.47
CA ASP A 5 -9.06 -7.32 -19.64
C ASP A 5 -9.09 -8.86 -19.56
N PHE A 6 -9.96 -9.47 -20.37
CA PHE A 6 -10.10 -10.93 -20.41
C PHE A 6 -8.83 -11.65 -20.87
N TYR A 7 -7.97 -11.01 -21.66
CA TYR A 7 -6.68 -11.60 -22.03
C TYR A 7 -5.73 -11.64 -20.83
N GLU A 8 -5.80 -10.65 -19.94
CA GLU A 8 -5.00 -10.61 -18.71
C GLU A 8 -5.46 -11.68 -17.71
N ILE A 9 -6.78 -11.85 -17.53
CA ILE A 9 -7.33 -12.92 -16.66
C ILE A 9 -6.87 -14.31 -17.12
N LEU A 10 -6.81 -14.52 -18.43
CA LEU A 10 -6.41 -15.79 -19.01
C LEU A 10 -4.89 -15.91 -19.21
N GLU A 11 -4.12 -14.86 -18.90
CA GLU A 11 -2.67 -14.79 -19.14
C GLU A 11 -2.30 -15.07 -20.61
N LEU A 12 -3.07 -14.50 -21.54
CA LEU A 12 -2.93 -14.68 -22.98
C LEU A 12 -2.55 -13.40 -23.69
N ALA A 13 -1.90 -13.56 -24.84
CA ALA A 13 -1.73 -12.47 -25.79
C ALA A 13 -3.05 -12.19 -26.54
N PRO A 14 -3.33 -10.94 -26.95
CA PRO A 14 -4.59 -10.59 -27.63
C PRO A 14 -4.82 -11.32 -28.96
N ASP A 15 -3.74 -11.77 -29.60
CA ASP A 15 -3.75 -12.52 -30.86
C ASP A 15 -3.87 -14.05 -30.66
N ALA A 16 -4.09 -14.53 -29.43
CA ALA A 16 -4.24 -15.95 -29.12
C ALA A 16 -5.40 -16.60 -29.89
N ASP A 17 -5.18 -17.82 -30.41
CA ASP A 17 -6.24 -18.57 -31.09
C ASP A 17 -7.25 -19.18 -30.11
N ASP A 18 -8.40 -19.62 -30.63
CA ASP A 18 -9.49 -20.18 -29.80
C ASP A 18 -9.05 -21.43 -29.02
N ALA A 19 -8.06 -22.16 -29.53
CA ALA A 19 -7.48 -23.33 -28.86
C ALA A 19 -6.69 -22.92 -27.61
N ALA A 20 -5.87 -21.86 -27.71
CA ALA A 20 -5.16 -21.27 -26.59
C ALA A 20 -6.14 -20.68 -25.55
N VAL A 21 -7.19 -19.99 -25.99
CA VAL A 21 -8.26 -19.47 -25.11
C VAL A 21 -8.93 -20.60 -24.33
N THR A 22 -9.33 -21.67 -25.02
CA THR A 22 -9.97 -22.83 -24.38
C THR A 22 -9.03 -23.51 -23.36
N ALA A 23 -7.75 -23.66 -23.71
CA ALA A 23 -6.75 -24.24 -22.82
C ALA A 23 -6.51 -23.37 -21.57
N ALA A 24 -6.43 -22.05 -21.74
CA ALA A 24 -6.25 -21.10 -20.64
C ALA A 24 -7.48 -21.06 -19.71
N VAL A 25 -8.70 -21.06 -20.26
CA VAL A 25 -9.94 -21.16 -19.47
C VAL A 25 -9.95 -22.43 -18.63
N ALA A 26 -9.59 -23.58 -19.21
CA ALA A 26 -9.52 -24.84 -18.48
C ALA A 26 -8.45 -24.82 -17.38
N ALA A 27 -7.30 -24.17 -17.61
CA ALA A 27 -6.25 -24.00 -16.62
C ALA A 27 -6.70 -23.11 -15.45
N GLN A 28 -7.25 -21.93 -15.74
CA GLN A 28 -7.74 -20.98 -14.73
C GLN A 28 -8.90 -21.57 -13.92
N ARG A 29 -9.84 -22.27 -14.56
CA ARG A 29 -10.92 -22.98 -13.84
C ARG A 29 -10.39 -23.98 -12.83
N ARG A 30 -9.37 -24.78 -13.18
CA ARG A 30 -8.76 -25.74 -12.23
C ARG A 30 -8.13 -25.03 -11.03
N ILE A 31 -7.47 -23.90 -11.25
CA ILE A 31 -6.83 -23.11 -10.18
C ILE A 31 -7.88 -22.60 -9.19
N TRP A 32 -8.96 -21.99 -9.70
CA TRP A 32 -9.97 -21.36 -8.84
C TRP A 32 -10.95 -22.38 -8.24
N GLN A 33 -11.27 -23.47 -8.95
CA GLN A 33 -12.11 -24.55 -8.43
C GLN A 33 -11.45 -25.25 -7.22
N ALA A 34 -10.12 -25.32 -7.15
CA ALA A 34 -9.43 -25.85 -5.98
C ALA A 34 -9.57 -24.96 -4.73
N ARG A 35 -9.98 -23.69 -4.90
CA ARG A 35 -10.05 -22.66 -3.84
C ARG A 35 -11.48 -22.39 -3.35
N THR A 36 -12.52 -22.89 -4.02
CA THR A 36 -13.93 -22.76 -3.59
C THR A 36 -14.23 -23.50 -2.28
N GLY A 37 -13.44 -24.52 -1.94
CA GLY A 37 -13.53 -25.26 -0.66
C GLY A 37 -12.65 -24.71 0.46
N HIS A 38 -12.04 -23.53 0.30
CA HIS A 38 -11.03 -23.03 1.25
C HIS A 38 -11.66 -22.64 2.62
N PRO A 39 -10.98 -22.88 3.76
CA PRO A 39 -11.53 -22.58 5.09
C PRO A 39 -11.84 -21.09 5.34
N ARG A 40 -11.14 -20.18 4.66
CA ARG A 40 -11.37 -18.72 4.76
C ARG A 40 -12.47 -18.27 3.79
N LEU A 41 -13.43 -17.48 4.29
CA LEU A 41 -14.56 -16.96 3.52
C LEU A 41 -14.12 -16.07 2.35
N GLU A 42 -13.20 -15.14 2.59
CA GLU A 42 -12.66 -14.21 1.57
C GLU A 42 -12.03 -14.96 0.39
N THR A 43 -11.31 -16.05 0.66
CA THR A 43 -10.70 -16.88 -0.39
C THR A 43 -11.75 -17.61 -1.24
N ARG A 44 -12.88 -18.00 -0.63
CA ARG A 44 -14.00 -18.60 -1.36
C ARG A 44 -14.71 -17.57 -2.23
N GLN A 45 -14.98 -16.38 -1.68
CA GLN A 45 -15.59 -15.27 -2.41
C GLN A 45 -14.72 -14.83 -3.59
N LEU A 46 -13.40 -14.69 -3.38
CA LEU A 46 -12.47 -14.38 -4.46
C LEU A 46 -12.44 -15.49 -5.51
N ALA A 47 -12.45 -16.76 -5.11
CA ALA A 47 -12.51 -17.88 -6.05
C ALA A 47 -13.81 -17.90 -6.86
N GLU A 48 -14.94 -17.59 -6.25
CA GLU A 48 -16.23 -17.47 -6.91
C GLU A 48 -16.25 -16.32 -7.93
N GLN A 49 -15.75 -15.14 -7.54
CA GLN A 49 -15.62 -13.99 -8.43
C GLN A 49 -14.70 -14.30 -9.62
N ARG A 50 -13.53 -14.87 -9.37
CA ARG A 50 -12.59 -15.24 -10.45
C ARG A 50 -13.14 -16.34 -11.36
N MET A 51 -13.95 -17.27 -10.83
CA MET A 51 -14.66 -18.24 -11.67
C MET A 51 -15.74 -17.59 -12.55
N ALA A 52 -16.40 -16.53 -12.07
CA ALA A 52 -17.33 -15.76 -12.88
C ALA A 52 -16.60 -15.01 -14.01
N ASP A 53 -15.49 -14.33 -13.69
CA ASP A 53 -14.65 -13.63 -14.66
C ASP A 53 -14.14 -14.57 -15.77
N VAL A 54 -13.63 -15.74 -15.40
CA VAL A 54 -13.13 -16.75 -16.37
C VAL A 54 -14.28 -17.28 -17.24
N SER A 55 -15.49 -17.40 -16.70
CA SER A 55 -16.65 -17.86 -17.48
C SER A 55 -17.16 -16.79 -18.43
N GLU A 56 -17.07 -15.52 -18.04
CA GLU A 56 -17.37 -14.41 -18.93
C GLU A 56 -16.30 -14.23 -20.02
N ALA A 57 -15.02 -14.38 -19.67
CA ALA A 57 -13.91 -14.40 -20.63
C ALA A 57 -14.10 -15.50 -21.68
N GLU A 58 -14.49 -16.71 -21.28
CA GLU A 58 -14.81 -17.81 -22.20
C GLU A 58 -15.95 -17.42 -23.16
N ARG A 59 -17.03 -16.84 -22.62
CA ARG A 59 -18.20 -16.41 -23.41
C ARG A 59 -17.85 -15.33 -24.43
N VAL A 60 -17.00 -14.37 -24.05
CA VAL A 60 -16.65 -13.22 -24.91
C VAL A 60 -15.57 -13.58 -25.92
N LEU A 61 -14.51 -14.29 -25.50
CA LEU A 61 -13.36 -14.57 -26.36
C LEU A 61 -13.55 -15.77 -27.29
N LEU A 62 -14.48 -16.69 -27.00
CA LEU A 62 -14.82 -17.79 -27.93
C LEU A 62 -15.99 -17.46 -28.87
N ASP A 63 -16.65 -16.32 -28.69
CA ASP A 63 -17.63 -15.81 -29.65
C ASP A 63 -16.97 -14.78 -30.59
N PRO A 64 -16.86 -15.05 -31.90
CA PRO A 64 -16.14 -14.18 -32.82
C PRO A 64 -16.69 -12.75 -32.87
N THR A 65 -18.01 -12.59 -32.72
CA THR A 65 -18.65 -11.27 -32.75
C THR A 65 -18.41 -10.46 -31.49
N ALA A 66 -18.49 -11.09 -30.32
CA ALA A 66 -18.21 -10.48 -29.03
C ALA A 66 -16.73 -10.16 -28.87
N ARG A 67 -15.83 -11.07 -29.29
CA ARG A 67 -14.38 -10.85 -29.27
C ARG A 67 -13.97 -9.63 -30.09
N ALA A 68 -14.48 -9.50 -31.32
CA ALA A 68 -14.20 -8.33 -32.17
C ALA A 68 -14.79 -7.02 -31.63
N ALA A 69 -15.88 -7.06 -30.86
CA ALA A 69 -16.41 -5.89 -30.18
C ALA A 69 -15.56 -5.50 -28.96
N PHE A 70 -15.11 -6.51 -28.20
CA PHE A 70 -14.22 -6.34 -27.05
C PHE A 70 -12.85 -5.78 -27.46
N ASP A 71 -12.23 -6.33 -28.50
CA ASP A 71 -10.92 -5.88 -29.02
C ASP A 71 -10.96 -4.42 -29.51
N ARG A 72 -12.07 -4.01 -30.13
CA ARG A 72 -12.29 -2.61 -30.54
C ARG A 72 -12.39 -1.66 -29.36
N ALA A 73 -13.21 -2.00 -28.36
CA ALA A 73 -13.34 -1.19 -27.15
C ALA A 73 -12.00 -1.06 -26.42
N ARG A 74 -11.21 -2.14 -26.35
CA ARG A 74 -9.87 -2.16 -25.77
C ARG A 74 -8.87 -1.29 -26.54
N ALA A 75 -8.92 -1.30 -27.88
CA ALA A 75 -8.07 -0.45 -28.71
C ALA A 75 -8.42 1.05 -28.57
N GLU A 76 -9.69 1.40 -28.42
CA GLU A 76 -10.13 2.77 -28.19
C GLU A 76 -9.59 3.33 -26.87
N ILE A 77 -9.57 2.51 -25.81
CA ILE A 77 -8.95 2.86 -24.52
C ILE A 77 -7.43 3.05 -24.66
N GLY A 78 -6.75 2.16 -25.39
CA GLY A 78 -5.30 2.27 -25.62
C GLY A 78 -4.89 3.48 -26.48
N ILE A 79 -5.74 3.88 -27.44
CA ILE A 79 -5.51 5.08 -28.28
C ILE A 79 -5.72 6.36 -27.47
N ALA A 80 -6.72 6.39 -26.58
CA ALA A 80 -6.93 7.52 -25.67
C ALA A 80 -5.74 7.71 -24.71
N ALA A 81 -5.20 6.61 -24.16
CA ALA A 81 -4.01 6.64 -23.31
C ALA A 81 -2.74 7.13 -24.05
N ALA A 82 -2.57 6.78 -25.33
CA ALA A 82 -1.43 7.22 -26.14
C ALA A 82 -1.52 8.68 -26.61
N ALA A 83 -2.73 9.26 -26.68
CA ALA A 83 -2.93 10.66 -27.04
C ALA A 83 -2.51 11.62 -25.91
N ASP A 84 -2.61 11.20 -24.65
CA ASP A 84 -2.17 11.95 -23.48
C ASP A 84 -0.64 11.92 -23.26
N GLU A 85 0.09 11.01 -23.93
CA GLU A 85 1.55 10.88 -23.83
C GLU A 85 2.34 11.66 -24.91
N ALA A 86 1.68 12.39 -25.82
CA ALA A 86 2.36 13.16 -26.85
C ALA A 86 3.02 14.44 -26.28
N PRO A 87 4.31 14.71 -26.54
CA PRO A 87 5.00 15.88 -25.96
C PRO A 87 4.57 17.19 -26.63
N GLU A 88 4.14 18.16 -25.82
CA GLU A 88 3.77 19.52 -26.25
C GLU A 88 4.98 20.27 -26.87
N PRO A 89 4.80 21.05 -27.96
CA PRO A 89 5.88 21.81 -28.55
C PRO A 89 6.21 23.07 -27.73
N GLU A 90 7.49 23.24 -27.42
CA GLU A 90 8.07 24.36 -26.67
C GLU A 90 7.58 25.73 -27.15
N ARG A 91 6.76 26.42 -26.34
CA ARG A 91 6.54 27.86 -26.49
C ARG A 91 7.67 28.61 -25.79
N ARG A 92 8.55 29.19 -26.61
CA ARG A 92 9.47 30.25 -26.21
C ARG A 92 8.68 31.41 -25.61
N THR A 93 8.94 31.77 -24.35
CA THR A 93 8.60 33.10 -23.84
C THR A 93 9.85 33.81 -23.34
N SER A 94 10.03 34.98 -23.96
CA SER A 94 11.01 36.02 -23.69
C SER A 94 10.80 36.63 -22.30
N ALA A 95 11.91 37.04 -21.70
CA ALA A 95 12.02 37.91 -20.53
C ALA A 95 11.02 39.09 -20.53
N ALA A 96 10.52 39.46 -19.35
CA ALA A 96 10.70 40.79 -18.79
C ALA A 96 10.22 40.86 -17.34
N ASN A 97 11.10 41.46 -16.54
CA ASN A 97 10.96 41.93 -15.17
C ASN A 97 9.90 43.04 -15.09
N ASP A 98 9.00 43.00 -14.11
CA ASP A 98 8.54 44.21 -13.43
C ASP A 98 7.97 43.92 -12.04
N ARG A 99 8.52 44.64 -11.07
CA ARG A 99 8.09 44.71 -9.67
C ARG A 99 6.88 45.64 -9.55
N ALA A 100 5.90 45.28 -8.73
CA ALA A 100 5.38 46.19 -7.69
C ALA A 100 4.41 45.46 -6.74
N ALA A 101 4.75 45.57 -5.45
CA ALA A 101 3.92 45.59 -4.25
C ALA A 101 2.42 45.28 -4.37
N HIS A 102 1.93 44.37 -3.51
CA HIS A 102 0.85 44.64 -2.55
C HIS A 102 0.95 43.66 -1.38
N GLY A 103 0.89 44.19 -0.15
CA GLY A 103 0.88 43.44 1.09
C GLY A 103 -0.55 43.15 1.57
N GLY A 104 -0.65 42.21 2.51
CA GLY A 104 -1.87 41.82 3.21
C GLY A 104 -1.75 40.35 3.64
N ALA A 105 -1.10 40.06 4.77
CA ALA A 105 -1.72 39.95 6.09
C ALA A 105 -2.78 38.82 6.15
N GLY A 106 -2.32 37.60 6.41
CA GLY A 106 -3.19 36.48 6.77
C GLY A 106 -3.68 36.60 8.23
N PRO A 107 -4.88 36.09 8.57
CA PRO A 107 -5.34 36.14 9.94
C PRO A 107 -4.90 34.89 10.71
N ARG A 108 -4.22 35.14 11.84
CA ARG A 108 -4.04 34.21 12.94
C ARG A 108 -5.37 34.09 13.69
N THR A 109 -5.82 32.87 13.92
CA THR A 109 -6.93 32.56 14.83
C THR A 109 -6.49 32.72 16.28
N ARG A 110 -7.31 33.42 17.09
CA ARG A 110 -7.30 33.32 18.55
C ARG A 110 -8.74 33.33 19.05
N TYR A 111 -9.06 32.28 19.79
CA TYR A 111 -10.29 31.98 20.51
C TYR A 111 -10.61 33.05 21.57
N ALA A 112 -11.88 33.47 21.69
CA ALA A 112 -12.48 34.03 22.91
C ALA A 112 -14.02 33.94 22.84
N ASP A 113 -14.61 33.43 23.93
CA ASP A 113 -16.04 33.19 24.21
C ASP A 113 -16.88 34.48 24.42
N PRO A 114 -18.23 34.38 24.50
CA PRO A 114 -19.17 35.47 24.22
C PRO A 114 -19.82 36.12 25.45
N GLU A 115 -20.27 37.37 25.32
CA GLU A 115 -21.30 37.96 26.19
C GLU A 115 -22.33 38.80 25.42
N ASP A 116 -23.55 38.27 25.40
CA ASP A 116 -24.88 38.85 25.63
C ASP A 116 -25.11 40.37 25.45
N SER A 117 -26.02 40.73 24.54
CA SER A 117 -26.71 42.03 24.59
C SER A 117 -28.17 41.89 24.19
N ARG A 118 -29.06 42.05 25.18
CA ARG A 118 -30.51 42.08 25.07
C ARG A 118 -31.05 43.40 24.52
N ALA A 119 -32.25 43.26 23.96
CA ALA A 119 -33.15 44.22 23.33
C ALA A 119 -33.54 45.47 24.15
N GLY A 120 -34.02 46.48 23.42
CA GLY A 120 -34.85 47.59 23.92
C GLY A 120 -35.77 48.10 22.80
N GLU A 121 -37.05 48.25 23.16
CA GLU A 121 -38.26 48.43 22.36
C GLU A 121 -38.59 49.88 21.92
N ASP A 122 -39.77 49.99 21.29
CA ASP A 122 -40.69 51.13 21.13
C ASP A 122 -40.51 52.08 19.91
N ALA A 123 -41.55 52.66 19.29
CA ALA A 123 -42.99 52.46 19.08
C ALA A 123 -43.53 53.76 18.41
N GLY A 124 -44.55 53.72 17.53
CA GLY A 124 -45.35 54.90 17.16
C GLY A 124 -45.91 54.96 15.72
N GLY A 125 -47.26 54.91 15.58
CA GLY A 125 -48.06 55.07 14.34
C GLY A 125 -48.13 56.53 13.81
N GLU A 126 -48.89 56.96 12.79
CA GLU A 126 -50.14 56.58 12.08
C GLU A 126 -50.10 57.29 10.69
N GLU A 127 -50.42 56.68 9.53
CA GLU A 127 -51.72 56.55 8.81
C GLU A 127 -51.95 57.52 7.61
N SER A 128 -52.51 56.96 6.51
CA SER A 128 -53.24 57.60 5.38
C SER A 128 -52.50 58.03 4.09
N THR A 129 -52.60 57.22 3.02
CA THR A 129 -53.35 57.49 1.77
C THR A 129 -52.93 56.59 0.59
N ARG A 130 -53.90 56.37 -0.30
CA ARG A 130 -54.00 55.40 -1.41
C ARG A 130 -53.24 55.85 -2.67
N ALA A 131 -52.31 55.05 -3.20
CA ALA A 131 -51.88 55.11 -4.61
C ALA A 131 -51.16 53.82 -5.06
N ALA A 132 -51.48 53.37 -6.27
CA ALA A 132 -50.97 52.14 -6.87
C ALA A 132 -49.55 52.29 -7.46
N ARG A 133 -48.65 51.34 -7.11
CA ARG A 133 -47.40 50.87 -7.78
C ARG A 133 -46.32 51.92 -8.16
N PRO A 134 -45.02 51.60 -7.97
CA PRO A 134 -44.37 50.42 -8.54
C PRO A 134 -43.72 49.51 -7.50
N VAL A 135 -43.48 48.26 -7.92
CA VAL A 135 -42.60 47.32 -7.20
C VAL A 135 -41.25 48.01 -7.03
N ARG A 136 -40.98 48.48 -5.81
CA ARG A 136 -39.65 48.90 -5.39
C ARG A 136 -38.78 47.65 -5.53
N GLN A 137 -37.82 47.67 -6.47
CA GLN A 137 -36.75 46.68 -6.46
C GLN A 137 -36.21 46.64 -5.04
N VAL A 138 -36.42 45.51 -4.37
CA VAL A 138 -35.70 45.22 -3.13
C VAL A 138 -34.23 45.31 -3.54
N PRO A 139 -33.45 46.27 -3.02
CA PRO A 139 -32.03 46.26 -3.30
C PRO A 139 -31.53 44.91 -2.83
N ALA A 140 -30.78 44.22 -3.69
CA ALA A 140 -30.08 42.99 -3.35
C ALA A 140 -29.23 43.27 -2.11
N GLN A 141 -29.83 43.10 -0.94
CA GLN A 141 -29.13 42.96 0.32
C GLN A 141 -28.49 41.58 0.22
N ARG A 142 -27.36 41.55 -0.48
CA ARG A 142 -26.30 40.56 -0.34
C ARG A 142 -25.83 40.64 1.12
N SER A 143 -26.62 40.15 2.06
CA SER A 143 -26.07 39.62 3.30
C SER A 143 -25.36 38.35 2.86
N SER A 144 -24.05 38.47 2.59
CA SER A 144 -23.19 37.45 2.02
C SER A 144 -23.09 36.26 2.99
N GLN A 145 -24.11 35.42 2.99
CA GLN A 145 -24.02 34.09 3.57
C GLN A 145 -23.01 33.34 2.71
N ASP A 146 -21.80 33.16 3.23
CA ASP A 146 -20.76 32.41 2.55
C ASP A 146 -21.13 30.92 2.63
N TRP A 147 -21.90 30.48 1.63
CA TRP A 147 -22.37 29.10 1.51
C TRP A 147 -21.20 28.12 1.39
N THR A 148 -20.05 28.55 0.84
CA THR A 148 -18.83 27.74 0.75
C THR A 148 -18.27 27.48 2.16
N SER A 149 -18.17 28.51 2.99
CA SER A 149 -17.75 28.36 4.40
C SER A 149 -18.73 27.50 5.21
N ILE A 150 -20.04 27.61 4.96
CA ILE A 150 -21.05 26.76 5.62
C ILE A 150 -20.93 25.30 5.18
N ALA A 151 -20.70 25.07 3.89
CA ALA A 151 -20.46 23.73 3.38
C ALA A 151 -19.23 23.09 4.03
N ALA A 152 -18.14 23.85 4.17
CA ALA A 152 -16.94 23.40 4.85
C ALA A 152 -17.20 23.06 6.33
N ASP A 153 -17.93 23.90 7.08
CA ASP A 153 -18.29 23.61 8.48
C ASP A 153 -19.15 22.34 8.61
N TYR A 154 -20.13 22.13 7.74
CA TYR A 154 -20.89 20.89 7.72
C TYR A 154 -20.03 19.68 7.34
N TYR A 155 -19.09 19.85 6.42
CA TYR A 155 -18.17 18.79 5.99
C TYR A 155 -17.25 18.36 7.14
N GLU A 156 -16.64 19.31 7.86
CA GLU A 156 -15.79 19.04 9.03
C GLU A 156 -16.53 18.30 10.15
N ARG A 157 -17.85 18.57 10.29
CA ARG A 157 -18.72 17.87 11.26
C ARG A 157 -19.20 16.50 10.79
N GLY A 158 -18.85 16.08 9.57
CA GLY A 158 -19.30 14.84 8.95
C GLY A 158 -20.77 14.86 8.48
N ALA A 159 -21.41 16.03 8.46
CA ALA A 159 -22.79 16.20 8.02
C ALA A 159 -22.86 16.35 6.49
N TYR A 160 -22.41 15.33 5.75
CA TYR A 160 -22.12 15.42 4.31
C TYR A 160 -23.33 15.78 3.44
N ASP A 161 -24.54 15.32 3.78
CA ASP A 161 -25.76 15.74 3.06
C ASP A 161 -26.07 17.24 3.21
N HIS A 162 -25.81 17.80 4.40
CA HIS A 162 -25.97 19.24 4.65
C HIS A 162 -24.86 20.03 3.96
N ALA A 163 -23.62 19.52 3.99
CA ALA A 163 -22.49 20.09 3.27
C ALA A 163 -22.78 20.16 1.76
N ARG A 164 -23.28 19.07 1.18
CA ARG A 164 -23.68 19.00 -0.23
C ARG A 164 -24.74 20.03 -0.57
N THR A 165 -25.78 20.13 0.27
CA THR A 165 -26.86 21.11 0.05
C THR A 165 -26.34 22.56 0.10
N ALA A 166 -25.48 22.87 1.08
CA ALA A 166 -24.86 24.19 1.19
C ALA A 166 -23.93 24.49 0.01
N ALA A 167 -23.11 23.51 -0.42
CA ALA A 167 -22.22 23.66 -1.56
C ALA A 167 -22.99 23.84 -2.89
N GLN A 168 -24.14 23.17 -3.06
CA GLN A 168 -25.04 23.41 -4.20
C GLN A 168 -25.57 24.86 -4.21
N GLN A 169 -25.90 25.42 -3.04
CA GLN A 169 -26.27 26.84 -2.95
C GLN A 169 -25.08 27.75 -3.30
N ALA A 170 -23.87 27.41 -2.86
CA ALA A 170 -22.65 28.15 -3.20
C ALA A 170 -22.43 28.21 -4.71
N VAL A 171 -22.45 27.06 -5.39
CA VAL A 171 -22.33 26.97 -6.86
C VAL A 171 -23.49 27.68 -7.57
N GLY A 172 -24.70 27.64 -6.99
CA GLY A 172 -25.86 28.37 -7.53
C GLY A 172 -25.76 29.89 -7.42
N VAL A 173 -24.99 30.40 -6.44
CA VAL A 173 -24.71 31.83 -6.26
C VAL A 173 -23.57 32.27 -7.18
N ASP A 174 -22.50 31.47 -7.28
CA ASP A 174 -21.36 31.73 -8.14
C ASP A 174 -20.85 30.44 -8.80
N GLN A 175 -21.01 30.34 -10.11
CA GLN A 175 -20.57 29.19 -10.90
C GLN A 175 -19.07 29.23 -11.24
N GLU A 176 -18.39 30.36 -11.01
CA GLU A 176 -16.96 30.53 -11.24
C GLU A 176 -16.13 30.34 -9.95
N ASP A 177 -16.77 30.08 -8.80
CA ASP A 177 -16.10 29.78 -7.55
C ASP A 177 -15.59 28.32 -7.53
N ALA A 178 -14.30 28.13 -7.80
CA ALA A 178 -13.63 26.84 -7.75
C ALA A 178 -13.77 26.15 -6.37
N SER A 179 -13.78 26.92 -5.28
CA SER A 179 -13.89 26.38 -3.91
C SER A 179 -15.29 25.83 -3.63
N ALA A 180 -16.33 26.47 -4.18
CA ALA A 180 -17.70 25.97 -4.10
C ALA A 180 -17.85 24.63 -4.84
N TRP A 181 -17.31 24.53 -6.06
CA TRP A 181 -17.27 23.27 -6.81
C TRP A 181 -16.46 22.18 -6.08
N GLN A 182 -15.33 22.54 -5.47
CA GLN A 182 -14.54 21.60 -4.68
C GLN A 182 -15.31 21.08 -3.46
N MET A 183 -15.96 21.96 -2.69
CA MET A 183 -16.77 21.55 -1.54
C MET A 183 -17.95 20.66 -1.96
N LEU A 184 -18.54 20.97 -3.11
CA LEU A 184 -19.62 20.16 -3.66
C LEU A 184 -19.10 18.75 -4.03
N ALA A 185 -17.97 18.67 -4.72
CA ALA A 185 -17.34 17.41 -5.09
C ALA A 185 -16.99 16.55 -3.87
N LEU A 186 -16.38 17.16 -2.85
CA LEU A 186 -16.05 16.48 -1.59
C LEU A 186 -17.31 15.94 -0.89
N ALA A 187 -18.38 16.74 -0.80
CA ALA A 187 -19.62 16.30 -0.17
C ALA A 187 -20.35 15.22 -0.98
N SER A 188 -20.37 15.31 -2.32
CA SER A 188 -20.90 14.27 -3.21
C SER A 188 -20.11 12.97 -3.07
N TRP A 189 -18.78 13.05 -2.97
CA TRP A 189 -17.93 11.90 -2.75
C TRP A 189 -18.25 11.21 -1.41
N GLN A 190 -18.31 11.95 -0.31
CA GLN A 190 -18.62 11.39 1.01
C GLN A 190 -20.05 10.86 1.15
N THR A 191 -20.99 11.35 0.33
CA THR A 191 -22.37 10.80 0.25
C THR A 191 -22.49 9.60 -0.70
N GLY A 192 -21.38 9.17 -1.34
CA GLY A 192 -21.31 8.01 -2.22
C GLY A 192 -21.71 8.27 -3.67
N ASP A 193 -22.03 9.51 -4.04
CA ASP A 193 -22.33 9.89 -5.41
C ASP A 193 -21.05 10.17 -6.21
N ARG A 194 -20.34 9.08 -6.55
CA ARG A 194 -19.05 9.14 -7.24
C ARG A 194 -19.13 9.76 -8.64
N ALA A 195 -20.28 9.62 -9.32
CA ALA A 195 -20.46 10.16 -10.66
C ALA A 195 -20.56 11.69 -10.62
N SER A 196 -21.36 12.23 -9.70
CA SER A 196 -21.44 13.68 -9.50
C SER A 196 -20.10 14.24 -9.00
N ALA A 197 -19.46 13.57 -8.04
CA ALA A 197 -18.16 13.99 -7.51
C ALA A 197 -17.10 14.12 -8.60
N GLN A 198 -17.02 13.16 -9.54
CA GLN A 198 -16.08 13.23 -10.65
C GLN A 198 -16.31 14.45 -11.54
N PHE A 199 -17.57 14.75 -11.88
CA PHE A 199 -17.91 15.94 -12.65
C PHE A 199 -17.56 17.23 -11.89
N GLU A 200 -17.94 17.30 -10.62
CA GLU A 200 -17.74 18.49 -9.77
C GLU A 200 -16.25 18.76 -9.51
N PHE A 201 -15.44 17.71 -9.33
CA PHE A 201 -13.98 17.84 -9.28
C PHE A 201 -13.39 18.33 -10.60
N SER A 202 -13.91 17.89 -11.75
CA SER A 202 -13.44 18.36 -13.05
C SER A 202 -13.74 19.85 -13.27
N GLU A 203 -14.88 20.36 -12.77
CA GLU A 203 -15.19 21.79 -12.81
C GLU A 203 -14.30 22.58 -11.85
N ALA A 204 -14.04 22.07 -10.64
CA ALA A 204 -13.11 22.70 -9.70
C ALA A 204 -11.69 22.81 -10.30
N GLU A 205 -11.17 21.74 -10.91
CA GLU A 205 -9.87 21.73 -11.58
C GLU A 205 -9.85 22.66 -12.82
N ARG A 206 -10.94 22.72 -13.59
CA ARG A 206 -11.04 23.61 -14.75
C ARG A 206 -10.96 25.09 -14.35
N LEU A 207 -11.56 25.45 -13.21
CA LEU A 207 -11.60 26.81 -12.71
C LEU A 207 -10.29 27.21 -12.02
N ASP A 208 -9.68 26.32 -11.23
CA ASP A 208 -8.39 26.57 -10.58
C ASP A 208 -7.44 25.35 -10.66
N PRO A 209 -6.71 25.19 -11.78
CA PRO A 209 -5.82 24.04 -11.97
C PRO A 209 -4.55 24.07 -11.10
N HIS A 210 -4.24 25.20 -10.45
CA HIS A 210 -3.03 25.39 -9.64
C HIS A 210 -3.33 25.34 -8.14
N ASN A 211 -4.52 24.88 -7.76
CA ASN A 211 -4.89 24.66 -6.37
C ASN A 211 -4.32 23.32 -5.88
N GLU A 212 -3.30 23.39 -5.04
CA GLU A 212 -2.63 22.21 -4.48
C GLU A 212 -3.61 21.27 -3.75
N TRP A 213 -4.47 21.83 -2.89
CA TRP A 213 -5.45 21.08 -2.12
C TRP A 213 -6.47 20.38 -3.02
N THR A 214 -6.95 21.04 -4.08
CA THR A 214 -7.86 20.44 -5.05
C THR A 214 -7.20 19.27 -5.79
N GLN A 215 -5.95 19.44 -6.23
CA GLN A 215 -5.20 18.36 -6.87
C GLN A 215 -4.98 17.17 -5.91
N ALA A 216 -4.73 17.44 -4.62
CA ALA A 216 -4.64 16.38 -3.61
C ALA A 216 -5.98 15.64 -3.43
N CYS A 217 -7.10 16.36 -3.29
CA CYS A 217 -8.43 15.75 -3.15
C CYS A 217 -8.85 14.91 -4.37
N ILE A 218 -8.52 15.36 -5.58
CA ILE A 218 -8.75 14.58 -6.81
C ILE A 218 -7.90 13.30 -6.80
N GLY A 219 -6.65 13.42 -6.35
CA GLY A 219 -5.78 12.27 -6.10
C GLY A 219 -6.40 11.26 -5.14
N ASP A 220 -6.93 11.73 -4.00
CA ASP A 220 -7.57 10.89 -2.99
C ASP A 220 -8.81 10.20 -3.52
N PHE A 221 -9.66 10.93 -4.26
CA PHE A 221 -10.83 10.37 -4.93
C PHE A 221 -10.44 9.23 -5.88
N HIS A 222 -9.42 9.45 -6.73
CA HIS A 222 -8.94 8.42 -7.66
C HIS A 222 -8.26 7.25 -6.96
N SER A 223 -7.59 7.49 -5.83
CA SER A 223 -6.99 6.44 -5.00
C SER A 223 -8.07 5.53 -4.39
N GLU A 224 -9.18 6.10 -3.89
CA GLU A 224 -10.28 5.32 -3.31
C GLU A 224 -10.98 4.43 -4.35
N VAL A 225 -11.16 4.92 -5.58
CA VAL A 225 -11.70 4.12 -6.68
C VAL A 225 -10.65 3.22 -7.35
N GLN A 226 -9.47 3.06 -6.74
CA GLN A 226 -8.36 2.21 -7.18
C GLN A 226 -7.77 2.59 -8.54
N ALA A 227 -8.03 3.81 -9.02
CA ALA A 227 -7.41 4.39 -10.20
C ALA A 227 -6.03 4.98 -9.85
N TYR A 228 -5.14 4.14 -9.31
CA TYR A 228 -3.86 4.56 -8.71
C TYR A 228 -2.96 5.33 -9.67
N ALA A 229 -2.98 5.00 -10.96
CA ALA A 229 -2.16 5.70 -11.96
C ALA A 229 -2.58 7.16 -12.11
N VAL A 230 -3.90 7.40 -12.15
CA VAL A 230 -4.49 8.74 -12.22
C VAL A 230 -4.25 9.49 -10.91
N ALA A 231 -4.43 8.82 -9.76
CA ALA A 231 -4.16 9.39 -8.45
C ALA A 231 -2.72 9.93 -8.34
N ILE A 232 -1.72 9.14 -8.76
CA ILE A 232 -0.31 9.55 -8.76
C ILE A 232 -0.06 10.80 -9.62
N VAL A 233 -0.75 10.94 -10.76
CA VAL A 233 -0.61 12.14 -11.61
C VAL A 233 -1.08 13.39 -10.86
N HIS A 234 -2.27 13.34 -10.24
CA HIS A 234 -2.81 14.48 -9.49
C HIS A 234 -1.99 14.78 -8.22
N TYR A 235 -1.56 13.77 -7.47
CA TYR A 235 -0.65 13.98 -6.34
C TYR A 235 0.70 14.59 -6.76
N ARG A 236 1.24 14.21 -7.93
CA ARG A 236 2.46 14.83 -8.46
C ARG A 236 2.23 16.28 -8.86
N ARG A 237 1.04 16.64 -9.37
CA ARG A 237 0.65 18.03 -9.62
C ARG A 237 0.58 18.82 -8.31
N ALA A 238 -0.05 18.26 -7.27
CA ALA A 238 -0.07 18.85 -5.94
C ALA A 238 1.36 19.09 -5.39
N LEU A 239 2.25 18.09 -5.47
CA LEU A 239 3.66 18.24 -5.07
C LEU A 239 4.48 19.17 -5.96
N ALA A 240 4.09 19.39 -7.21
CA ALA A 240 4.74 20.39 -8.05
C ALA A 240 4.40 21.83 -7.59
N ILE A 241 3.24 22.02 -6.95
CA ILE A 241 2.80 23.28 -6.37
C ILE A 241 3.40 23.46 -4.96
N ASP A 242 3.26 22.45 -4.09
CA ASP A 242 3.93 22.38 -2.78
C ASP A 242 4.77 21.11 -2.61
N PRO A 243 6.09 21.19 -2.85
CA PRO A 243 7.01 20.05 -2.69
C PRO A 243 7.14 19.54 -1.26
N THR A 244 6.67 20.28 -0.25
CA THR A 244 6.82 19.97 1.18
C THR A 244 5.63 19.25 1.79
N ASN A 245 4.56 19.01 1.01
CA ASN A 245 3.39 18.28 1.48
C ASN A 245 3.69 16.76 1.67
N ALA A 246 4.18 16.41 2.86
CA ALA A 246 4.50 15.03 3.23
C ALA A 246 3.29 14.08 3.19
N PRO A 247 2.07 14.47 3.63
CA PRO A 247 0.87 13.65 3.45
C PRO A 247 0.62 13.24 1.99
N VAL A 248 0.67 14.19 1.04
CA VAL A 248 0.49 13.91 -0.39
C VAL A 248 1.60 13.00 -0.92
N ARG A 249 2.86 13.23 -0.51
CA ARG A 249 3.98 12.34 -0.85
C ARG A 249 3.74 10.91 -0.34
N SER A 250 3.19 10.77 0.86
CA SER A 250 2.86 9.47 1.44
C SER A 250 1.80 8.73 0.60
N MET A 251 0.82 9.44 0.05
CA MET A 251 -0.21 8.87 -0.83
C MET A 251 0.33 8.39 -2.17
N ILE A 252 1.32 9.07 -2.75
CA ILE A 252 2.06 8.55 -3.91
C ILE A 252 2.70 7.21 -3.56
N GLY A 253 3.33 7.12 -2.40
CA GLY A 253 3.97 5.88 -1.94
C GLY A 253 2.98 4.72 -1.78
N VAL A 254 1.81 4.98 -1.20
CA VAL A 254 0.71 4.01 -1.07
C VAL A 254 0.23 3.55 -2.45
N CYS A 255 -0.07 4.47 -3.37
CA CYS A 255 -0.53 4.15 -4.72
C CYS A 255 0.50 3.32 -5.50
N LEU A 256 1.80 3.61 -5.34
CA LEU A 256 2.87 2.84 -5.97
C LEU A 256 2.93 1.40 -5.43
N ILE A 257 2.72 1.19 -4.12
CA ILE A 257 2.68 -0.14 -3.52
C ILE A 257 1.49 -0.94 -4.04
N GLU A 258 0.31 -0.32 -4.15
CA GLU A 258 -0.89 -0.96 -4.70
C GLU A 258 -0.73 -1.36 -6.18
N GLN A 259 0.10 -0.63 -6.93
CA GLN A 259 0.51 -1.01 -8.30
C GLN A 259 1.60 -2.09 -8.34
N GLY A 260 2.04 -2.62 -7.19
CA GLY A 260 3.12 -3.60 -7.10
C GLY A 260 4.53 -3.00 -7.21
N GLN A 261 4.67 -1.68 -7.31
CA GLN A 261 5.95 -0.97 -7.34
C GLN A 261 6.48 -0.73 -5.91
N ILE A 262 6.63 -1.82 -5.15
CA ILE A 262 6.89 -1.79 -3.70
C ILE A 262 8.17 -1.01 -3.36
N ASP A 263 9.26 -1.25 -4.10
CA ASP A 263 10.54 -0.54 -3.89
C ASP A 263 10.41 0.98 -4.07
N ALA A 264 9.68 1.43 -5.09
CA ALA A 264 9.48 2.85 -5.36
C ALA A 264 8.53 3.49 -4.34
N GLY A 265 7.45 2.80 -3.97
CA GLY A 265 6.50 3.32 -2.99
C GLY A 265 7.09 3.40 -1.58
N CYS A 266 7.91 2.42 -1.19
CA CYS A 266 8.64 2.44 0.06
C CYS A 266 9.62 3.64 0.13
N LEU A 267 10.28 3.99 -0.97
CA LEU A 267 11.17 5.15 -1.04
C LEU A 267 10.42 6.48 -0.87
N GLU A 268 9.23 6.63 -1.47
CA GLU A 268 8.42 7.84 -1.27
C GLU A 268 7.89 7.95 0.16
N LEU A 269 7.52 6.84 0.79
CA LEU A 269 7.12 6.81 2.20
C LEU A 269 8.29 7.09 3.15
N GLU A 270 9.49 6.61 2.84
CA GLU A 270 10.71 6.97 3.59
C GLU A 270 10.96 8.48 3.53
N ARG A 271 10.83 9.09 2.34
CA ARG A 271 10.96 10.54 2.15
C ARG A 271 9.87 11.29 2.92
N ALA A 272 8.62 10.86 2.83
CA ALA A 272 7.50 11.48 3.55
C ALA A 272 7.72 11.42 5.07
N HIS A 273 8.17 10.27 5.60
CA HIS A 273 8.51 10.14 7.02
C HIS A 273 9.70 11.02 7.41
N ARG A 274 10.71 11.17 6.54
CA ARG A 274 11.83 12.08 6.77
C ARG A 274 11.39 13.54 6.84
N ASP A 275 10.47 13.94 5.97
CA ASP A 275 9.94 15.30 5.90
C ASP A 275 9.01 15.60 7.10
N ALA A 276 8.29 14.59 7.61
CA ALA A 276 7.36 14.70 8.73
C ALA A 276 7.49 13.54 9.76
N PRO A 277 8.59 13.45 10.52
CA PRO A 277 8.88 12.29 11.39
C PRO A 277 7.96 12.18 12.61
N GLY A 278 7.24 13.26 12.95
CA GLY A 278 6.26 13.28 14.05
C GLY A 278 4.85 12.85 13.63
N ASP A 279 4.61 12.64 12.33
CA ASP A 279 3.31 12.22 11.83
C ASP A 279 3.15 10.70 12.02
N ALA A 280 2.25 10.32 12.94
CA ALA A 280 2.02 8.93 13.30
C ALA A 280 1.45 8.11 12.12
N GLU A 281 0.64 8.72 11.26
CA GLU A 281 0.01 8.04 10.14
C GLU A 281 1.02 7.76 9.04
N ILE A 282 1.85 8.75 8.68
CA ILE A 282 2.95 8.56 7.72
C ILE A 282 3.94 7.51 8.23
N THR A 283 4.26 7.55 9.53
CA THR A 283 5.16 6.58 10.16
C THR A 283 4.57 5.16 10.13
N ALA A 284 3.26 5.01 10.37
CA ALA A 284 2.57 3.73 10.25
C ALA A 284 2.55 3.20 8.81
N ARG A 285 2.27 4.06 7.83
CA ARG A 285 2.33 3.70 6.39
C ARG A 285 3.73 3.28 5.97
N TYR A 286 4.76 4.00 6.42
CA TYR A 286 6.15 3.63 6.14
C TYR A 286 6.52 2.27 6.75
N ALA A 287 6.15 2.01 8.01
CA ALA A 287 6.34 0.69 8.61
C ALA A 287 5.59 -0.42 7.85
N GLY A 288 4.36 -0.16 7.40
CA GLY A 288 3.61 -1.05 6.51
C GLY A 288 4.38 -1.36 5.23
N ALA A 289 4.88 -0.33 4.55
CA ALA A 289 5.68 -0.49 3.33
C ALA A 289 6.96 -1.31 3.55
N LEU A 290 7.63 -1.13 4.70
CA LEU A 290 8.77 -1.97 5.07
C LEU A 290 8.36 -3.45 5.22
N THR A 291 7.19 -3.73 5.79
CA THR A 291 6.69 -5.12 5.86
C THR A 291 6.39 -5.71 4.49
N ASP A 292 5.83 -4.92 3.57
CA ASP A 292 5.58 -5.35 2.18
C ASP A 292 6.88 -5.57 1.42
N LEU A 293 7.88 -4.72 1.64
CA LEU A 293 9.21 -4.85 1.08
C LEU A 293 9.86 -6.17 1.53
N ILE A 294 9.78 -6.50 2.83
CA ILE A 294 10.27 -7.79 3.34
C ILE A 294 9.55 -8.96 2.64
N ARG A 295 8.22 -8.91 2.59
CA ARG A 295 7.40 -9.99 2.02
C ARG A 295 7.63 -10.18 0.52
N SER A 296 7.91 -9.11 -0.21
CA SER A 296 8.21 -9.15 -1.64
C SER A 296 9.47 -9.97 -1.97
N ARG A 297 10.40 -10.08 -1.01
CA ARG A 297 11.67 -10.80 -1.17
C ARG A 297 11.59 -12.27 -0.78
N TRP A 298 10.48 -12.71 -0.20
CA TRP A 298 10.30 -14.10 0.19
C TRP A 298 10.05 -15.01 -1.01
N SER A 299 10.41 -16.29 -0.84
CA SER A 299 10.07 -17.31 -1.82
C SER A 299 8.57 -17.61 -1.70
N ARG A 300 7.95 -18.08 -2.78
CA ARG A 300 6.57 -18.56 -2.73
C ARG A 300 6.53 -20.04 -3.08
N THR A 301 5.80 -20.81 -2.26
CA THR A 301 5.50 -22.21 -2.56
C THR A 301 4.54 -22.29 -3.75
N LEU A 302 4.31 -23.51 -4.28
CA LEU A 302 3.44 -23.71 -5.44
C LEU A 302 1.97 -23.29 -5.19
N ASP A 303 1.53 -23.34 -3.93
CA ASP A 303 0.23 -22.85 -3.46
C ASP A 303 0.21 -21.33 -3.21
N GLY A 304 1.33 -20.62 -3.42
CA GLY A 304 1.46 -19.17 -3.26
C GLY A 304 1.80 -18.72 -1.84
N THR A 305 1.95 -19.65 -0.89
CA THR A 305 2.28 -19.36 0.51
C THR A 305 3.71 -18.81 0.61
N PRO A 306 3.91 -17.66 1.30
CA PRO A 306 5.23 -17.11 1.49
C PRO A 306 6.09 -18.00 2.41
N VAL A 307 7.35 -18.21 2.03
CA VAL A 307 8.31 -19.02 2.79
C VAL A 307 9.73 -18.46 2.67
N ILE A 308 10.46 -18.52 3.78
CA ILE A 308 11.85 -18.11 3.89
C ILE A 308 12.75 -19.33 3.65
N LEU A 309 13.54 -19.30 2.59
CA LEU A 309 14.35 -20.43 2.11
C LEU A 309 15.83 -20.09 1.95
N SER A 310 16.26 -18.86 2.17
CA SER A 310 17.68 -18.45 2.08
C SER A 310 18.11 -17.66 3.31
N GLN A 311 19.42 -17.61 3.55
CA GLN A 311 19.99 -16.74 4.58
C GLN A 311 19.79 -15.27 4.22
N ALA A 312 19.93 -14.90 2.94
CA ALA A 312 19.69 -13.54 2.45
C ALA A 312 18.29 -13.03 2.79
N GLN A 313 17.26 -13.86 2.66
CA GLN A 313 15.88 -13.51 3.04
C GLN A 313 15.74 -13.27 4.54
N LEU A 314 16.42 -14.05 5.37
CA LEU A 314 16.43 -13.85 6.81
C LEU A 314 17.13 -12.56 7.20
N ASP A 315 18.31 -12.33 6.64
CA ASP A 315 19.12 -11.15 6.97
C ASP A 315 18.36 -9.89 6.53
N TYR A 316 17.83 -9.88 5.31
CA TYR A 316 16.99 -8.80 4.78
C TYR A 316 15.78 -8.51 5.68
N ALA A 317 15.02 -9.55 6.04
CA ALA A 317 13.86 -9.40 6.91
C ALA A 317 14.25 -8.88 8.30
N THR A 318 15.36 -9.36 8.85
CA THR A 318 15.85 -8.97 10.19
C THR A 318 16.25 -7.50 10.20
N THR A 319 16.94 -7.02 9.16
CA THR A 319 17.35 -5.62 9.06
C THR A 319 16.17 -4.67 9.01
N TYR A 320 15.18 -4.94 8.14
CA TYR A 320 14.01 -4.08 8.03
C TYR A 320 13.05 -4.19 9.23
N LEU A 321 12.98 -5.34 9.90
CA LEU A 321 12.29 -5.44 11.20
C LEU A 321 12.94 -4.55 12.26
N ALA A 322 14.27 -4.48 12.30
CA ALA A 322 14.98 -3.59 13.21
C ALA A 322 14.74 -2.11 12.87
N GLN A 323 14.61 -1.76 11.58
CA GLN A 323 14.20 -0.42 11.16
C GLN A 323 12.77 -0.10 11.62
N ILE A 324 11.82 -1.03 11.46
CA ILE A 324 10.44 -0.86 11.96
C ILE A 324 10.43 -0.65 13.48
N ASP A 325 11.22 -1.43 14.23
CA ASP A 325 11.31 -1.29 15.68
C ASP A 325 11.84 0.10 16.09
N ALA A 326 12.74 0.69 15.29
CA ALA A 326 13.27 2.04 15.52
C ALA A 326 12.26 3.17 15.23
N LEU A 327 11.20 2.91 14.47
CA LEU A 327 10.14 3.89 14.18
C LEU A 327 9.19 4.10 15.37
N HIS A 328 9.21 3.24 16.39
CA HIS A 328 8.34 3.33 17.57
C HIS A 328 6.85 3.48 17.23
N VAL A 329 6.38 2.76 16.21
CA VAL A 329 5.00 2.82 15.72
C VAL A 329 4.01 2.39 16.78
N GLN A 330 2.92 3.16 16.95
CA GLN A 330 1.84 2.86 17.89
C GLN A 330 0.60 2.28 17.20
N ASP A 331 0.52 2.38 15.87
CA ASP A 331 -0.58 1.85 15.08
C ASP A 331 -0.70 0.32 15.21
N GLU A 332 -1.87 -0.14 15.63
CA GLU A 332 -2.11 -1.56 15.94
C GLU A 332 -2.00 -2.44 14.69
N VAL A 333 -2.42 -1.94 13.53
CA VAL A 333 -2.42 -2.68 12.27
C VAL A 333 -0.99 -2.90 11.78
N ALA A 334 -0.18 -1.84 11.78
CA ALA A 334 1.24 -1.90 11.43
C ALA A 334 2.01 -2.83 12.39
N LEU A 335 1.73 -2.75 13.70
CA LEU A 335 2.33 -3.65 14.69
C LEU A 335 1.94 -5.11 14.47
N ALA A 336 0.68 -5.39 14.12
CA ALA A 336 0.20 -6.74 13.82
C ALA A 336 0.89 -7.32 12.58
N HIS A 337 1.05 -6.54 11.51
CA HIS A 337 1.78 -6.94 10.31
C HIS A 337 3.25 -7.23 10.61
N ALA A 338 3.93 -6.35 11.35
CA ALA A 338 5.32 -6.55 11.77
C ALA A 338 5.47 -7.80 12.67
N ALA A 339 4.52 -8.04 13.57
CA ALA A 339 4.50 -9.22 14.43
C ALA A 339 4.34 -10.53 13.64
N GLN A 340 3.49 -10.53 12.61
CA GLN A 340 3.34 -11.68 11.71
C GLN A 340 4.66 -12.00 10.99
N VAL A 341 5.31 -10.96 10.43
CA VAL A 341 6.62 -11.11 9.76
C VAL A 341 7.68 -11.62 10.75
N ARG A 342 7.73 -11.07 11.96
CA ARG A 342 8.65 -11.50 13.03
C ARG A 342 8.45 -12.96 13.40
N GLY A 343 7.21 -13.43 13.50
CA GLY A 343 6.89 -14.84 13.76
C GLY A 343 7.42 -15.77 12.67
N MET A 344 7.30 -15.38 11.40
CA MET A 344 7.85 -16.16 10.27
C MET A 344 9.38 -16.19 10.28
N VAL A 345 10.03 -15.04 10.54
CA VAL A 345 11.49 -14.94 10.68
C VAL A 345 11.99 -15.80 11.83
N GLN A 346 11.35 -15.73 13.00
CA GLN A 346 11.68 -16.58 14.15
C GLN A 346 11.53 -18.07 13.81
N HIS A 347 10.44 -18.46 13.16
CA HIS A 347 10.24 -19.85 12.77
C HIS A 347 11.32 -20.34 11.81
N ALA A 348 11.69 -19.51 10.84
CA ALA A 348 12.73 -19.81 9.86
C ALA A 348 14.16 -19.79 10.45
N SER A 349 14.42 -18.99 11.47
CA SER A 349 15.71 -18.94 12.17
C SER A 349 15.84 -20.03 13.23
N THR A 350 14.73 -20.61 13.72
CA THR A 350 14.78 -21.65 14.77
C THR A 350 15.70 -22.80 14.39
N VAL A 351 16.61 -23.10 15.31
CA VAL A 351 17.61 -24.13 15.14
C VAL A 351 17.03 -25.45 15.67
N LYS A 352 16.90 -26.47 14.81
CA LYS A 352 16.30 -27.77 15.16
C LYS A 352 17.24 -28.93 14.84
N ILE A 353 17.17 -29.97 15.66
CA ILE A 353 17.84 -31.25 15.38
C ILE A 353 17.03 -31.98 14.32
N HIS A 354 17.64 -32.20 13.16
CA HIS A 354 16.87 -32.58 11.97
C HIS A 354 16.74 -34.10 11.74
N SER A 355 17.60 -34.92 12.36
CA SER A 355 17.50 -36.37 12.20
C SER A 355 18.12 -37.10 13.38
N TRP A 356 17.40 -38.11 13.87
CA TRP A 356 17.91 -39.09 14.84
C TRP A 356 18.55 -40.31 14.15
N LYS A 357 18.55 -40.36 12.81
CA LYS A 357 19.16 -41.48 12.07
C LYS A 357 20.67 -41.53 12.34
N GLY A 358 21.14 -42.70 12.76
CA GLY A 358 22.55 -42.96 13.05
C GLY A 358 22.95 -42.78 14.51
N ILE A 359 22.09 -42.23 15.37
CA ILE A 359 22.41 -42.10 16.80
C ILE A 359 22.57 -43.46 17.48
N GLY A 360 21.78 -44.46 17.08
CA GLY A 360 21.90 -45.83 17.58
C GLY A 360 23.25 -46.48 17.23
N TRP A 361 23.84 -46.14 16.08
CA TRP A 361 25.18 -46.60 15.71
C TRP A 361 26.27 -45.94 16.55
N ILE A 362 26.10 -44.67 16.91
CA ILE A 362 27.03 -43.96 17.80
C ILE A 362 26.99 -44.60 19.19
N ILE A 363 25.79 -44.80 19.73
CA ILE A 363 25.60 -45.46 21.03
C ILE A 363 26.22 -46.88 20.98
N PHE A 364 26.01 -47.63 19.90
CA PHE A 364 26.62 -48.96 19.74
C PHE A 364 28.15 -48.91 19.72
N LEU A 365 28.75 -47.98 18.98
CA LEU A 365 30.21 -47.80 18.91
C LEU A 365 30.80 -47.39 20.26
N GLU A 366 30.10 -46.55 21.02
CA GLU A 366 30.51 -46.17 22.38
C GLU A 366 30.45 -47.34 23.35
N LEU A 367 29.38 -48.14 23.30
CA LEU A 367 29.28 -49.36 24.09
C LEU A 367 30.38 -50.36 23.71
N ALA A 368 30.67 -50.53 22.42
CA ALA A 368 31.79 -51.37 21.98
C ALA A 368 33.15 -50.84 22.46
N LEU A 369 33.38 -49.53 22.41
CA LEU A 369 34.60 -48.90 22.92
C LEU A 369 34.77 -49.16 24.43
N LEU A 370 33.72 -48.94 25.21
CA LEU A 370 33.71 -49.08 26.66
C LEU A 370 33.88 -50.53 27.13
N PHE A 371 33.14 -51.46 26.53
CA PHE A 371 33.03 -52.84 27.02
C PHE A 371 33.93 -53.85 26.31
N VAL A 372 34.44 -53.51 25.12
CA VAL A 372 35.27 -54.44 24.32
C VAL A 372 36.68 -53.87 24.14
N VAL A 373 36.81 -52.66 23.61
CA VAL A 373 38.11 -52.11 23.17
C VAL A 373 39.00 -51.70 24.36
N LEU A 374 38.46 -50.96 25.34
CA LEU A 374 39.25 -50.47 26.48
C LEU A 374 39.77 -51.58 27.42
N PRO A 375 39.00 -52.67 27.71
CA PRO A 375 39.52 -53.82 28.45
C PRO A 375 40.61 -54.59 27.70
N LEU A 376 40.44 -54.81 26.39
CA LEU A 376 41.40 -55.55 25.56
C LEU A 376 42.76 -54.84 25.42
N LEU A 377 42.79 -53.51 25.52
CA LEU A 377 44.02 -52.72 25.37
C LEU A 377 45.07 -52.93 26.48
N GLY A 378 44.74 -53.59 27.60
CA GLY A 378 45.75 -54.24 28.47
C GLY A 378 46.91 -53.39 29.03
N LEU A 379 46.84 -52.06 29.01
CA LEU A 379 47.93 -51.20 29.50
C LEU A 379 47.97 -51.22 31.05
N ALA A 380 49.00 -51.83 31.63
CA ALA A 380 49.25 -51.83 33.07
C ALA A 380 50.11 -50.61 33.46
N GLY A 381 49.60 -49.77 34.37
CA GLY A 381 50.30 -48.62 34.94
C GLY A 381 49.39 -47.41 35.18
N ASP A 382 49.67 -46.62 36.23
CA ASP A 382 48.83 -45.49 36.66
C ASP A 382 48.72 -44.38 35.59
N ALA A 383 49.73 -44.23 34.73
CA ALA A 383 49.70 -43.30 33.60
C ALA A 383 48.70 -43.71 32.50
N ALA A 384 48.36 -45.00 32.38
CA ALA A 384 47.41 -45.50 31.39
C ALA A 384 45.94 -45.23 31.78
N ILE A 385 45.67 -44.96 33.06
CA ILE A 385 44.32 -44.65 33.57
C ILE A 385 43.85 -43.30 33.03
N TRP A 386 44.69 -42.28 33.09
CA TRP A 386 44.37 -40.94 32.57
C TRP A 386 44.17 -40.93 31.06
N TRP A 387 44.97 -41.70 30.31
CA TRP A 387 44.76 -41.88 28.88
C TRP A 387 43.42 -42.54 28.55
N ARG A 388 43.02 -43.58 29.31
CA ARG A 388 41.71 -44.22 29.17
C ARG A 388 40.57 -43.26 29.47
N ILE A 389 40.68 -42.47 30.54
CA ILE A 389 39.69 -41.44 30.88
C ILE A 389 39.57 -40.43 29.74
N LEU A 390 40.69 -39.96 29.18
CA LEU A 390 40.70 -39.03 28.06
C LEU A 390 40.00 -39.60 26.82
N VAL A 391 40.32 -40.85 26.43
CA VAL A 391 39.67 -41.52 25.30
C VAL A 391 38.17 -41.69 25.52
N VAL A 392 37.76 -42.09 26.73
CA VAL A 392 36.34 -42.20 27.09
C VAL A 392 35.66 -40.83 27.00
N VAL A 393 36.24 -39.79 27.58
CA VAL A 393 35.67 -38.42 27.55
C VAL A 393 35.53 -37.92 26.11
N VAL A 394 36.56 -38.07 25.29
CA VAL A 394 36.54 -37.63 23.89
C VAL A 394 35.51 -38.40 23.07
N PHE A 395 35.38 -39.71 23.24
CA PHE A 395 34.43 -40.50 22.46
C PHE A 395 33.01 -40.39 22.99
N VAL A 396 32.79 -40.58 24.29
CA VAL A 396 31.45 -40.59 24.90
C VAL A 396 30.81 -39.20 24.96
N LEU A 397 31.61 -38.12 25.06
CA LEU A 397 31.08 -36.76 25.02
C LEU A 397 31.30 -36.08 23.67
N GLY A 398 32.49 -36.23 23.09
CA GLY A 398 32.86 -35.52 21.86
C GLY A 398 32.17 -36.04 20.61
N VAL A 399 32.02 -37.36 20.42
CA VAL A 399 31.40 -37.91 19.21
C VAL A 399 29.89 -37.62 19.15
N PRO A 400 29.10 -37.80 20.24
CA PRO A 400 27.71 -37.39 20.26
C PRO A 400 27.55 -35.89 20.11
N ALA A 401 28.38 -35.07 20.76
CA ALA A 401 28.32 -33.63 20.62
C ALA A 401 28.59 -33.18 19.18
N LEU A 402 29.60 -33.74 18.53
CA LEU A 402 29.91 -33.47 17.12
C LEU A 402 28.78 -33.95 16.20
N TRP A 403 28.20 -35.11 16.48
CA TRP A 403 27.06 -35.62 15.71
C TRP A 403 25.83 -34.73 15.86
N VAL A 404 25.45 -34.36 17.10
CA VAL A 404 24.35 -33.43 17.36
C VAL A 404 24.60 -32.12 16.64
N TRP A 405 25.80 -31.54 16.78
CA TRP A 405 26.19 -30.31 16.10
C TRP A 405 26.07 -30.40 14.57
N SER A 406 26.47 -31.52 13.97
CA SER A 406 26.33 -31.76 12.52
C SER A 406 24.87 -31.88 12.03
N ARG A 407 23.94 -32.20 12.94
CA ARG A 407 22.51 -32.39 12.66
C ARG A 407 21.64 -31.20 13.03
N ILE A 408 22.24 -30.20 13.67
CA ILE A 408 21.63 -28.93 13.96
C ILE A 408 21.64 -28.08 12.68
N LYS A 409 20.45 -27.66 12.23
CA LYS A 409 20.30 -26.72 11.11
C LYS A 409 19.26 -25.64 11.42
N PRO A 410 19.43 -24.42 10.88
CA PRO A 410 18.37 -23.42 10.86
C PRO A 410 17.12 -23.95 10.15
N GLY A 411 15.94 -23.53 10.60
CA GLY A 411 14.65 -23.94 10.10
C GLY A 411 14.51 -23.74 8.59
N TRP A 412 14.97 -22.61 8.06
CA TRP A 412 14.93 -22.30 6.63
C TRP A 412 15.65 -23.35 5.77
N LYS A 413 16.78 -23.91 6.23
CA LYS A 413 17.51 -24.96 5.49
C LYS A 413 16.70 -26.24 5.40
N TRP A 414 15.91 -26.52 6.44
CA TRP A 414 15.00 -27.65 6.43
C TRP A 414 13.81 -27.41 5.50
N TYR A 415 13.16 -26.25 5.56
CA TYR A 415 12.11 -25.90 4.63
C TYR A 415 12.61 -25.98 3.19
N ARG A 416 13.78 -25.38 2.90
CA ARG A 416 14.42 -25.44 1.60
C ARG A 416 14.62 -26.87 1.11
N ALA A 417 14.99 -27.82 1.97
CA ALA A 417 15.21 -29.21 1.56
C ALA A 417 13.93 -29.93 1.10
N GLN A 418 12.76 -29.49 1.54
CA GLN A 418 11.46 -30.07 1.17
C GLN A 418 10.84 -29.42 -0.07
N GLN A 419 11.32 -28.23 -0.46
CA GLN A 419 10.75 -27.49 -1.58
C GLN A 419 11.27 -27.98 -2.94
N PRO A 420 10.44 -27.98 -3.99
CA PRO A 420 10.87 -28.24 -5.37
C PRO A 420 11.99 -27.31 -5.83
N ALA A 421 12.77 -27.74 -6.82
CA ALA A 421 13.86 -26.92 -7.39
C ALA A 421 13.39 -25.54 -7.86
N ALA A 422 12.23 -25.47 -8.52
CA ALA A 422 11.62 -24.22 -8.97
C ALA A 422 11.40 -23.23 -7.82
N VAL A 423 10.83 -23.69 -6.70
CA VAL A 423 10.56 -22.85 -5.51
C VAL A 423 11.84 -22.42 -4.81
N ARG A 424 12.86 -23.29 -4.74
CA ARG A 424 14.15 -22.98 -4.09
C ARG A 424 14.94 -21.88 -4.80
N ALA A 425 14.61 -21.59 -6.06
CA ALA A 425 15.26 -20.57 -6.87
C ALA A 425 14.54 -19.21 -6.83
N THR A 426 13.38 -19.09 -6.19
CA THR A 426 12.61 -17.84 -6.14
C THR A 426 12.93 -16.99 -4.91
N GLY A 427 12.49 -15.72 -4.93
CA GLY A 427 12.80 -14.74 -3.90
C GLY A 427 14.29 -14.41 -3.83
N LEU A 428 14.68 -13.65 -2.81
CA LEU A 428 16.05 -13.19 -2.65
C LEU A 428 17.01 -14.35 -2.34
N GLN A 429 17.95 -14.64 -3.24
CA GLN A 429 18.96 -15.68 -3.06
C GLN A 429 20.34 -15.08 -2.74
N ASP A 430 20.78 -14.13 -3.57
CA ASP A 430 22.02 -13.36 -3.39
C ASP A 430 21.66 -11.86 -3.43
N PRO A 431 21.83 -11.12 -2.32
CA PRO A 431 21.44 -9.73 -2.27
C PRO A 431 22.41 -8.89 -3.12
N THR A 432 21.86 -8.01 -3.95
CA THR A 432 22.70 -7.11 -4.73
C THR A 432 23.43 -6.12 -3.82
N ARG A 433 24.59 -5.61 -4.26
CA ARG A 433 25.37 -4.63 -3.47
C ARG A 433 24.55 -3.35 -3.15
N SER A 434 23.59 -3.02 -4.00
CA SER A 434 22.62 -1.92 -3.81
C SER A 434 21.57 -2.22 -2.74
N GLU A 435 21.05 -3.45 -2.67
CA GLU A 435 20.06 -3.86 -1.66
C GLU A 435 20.69 -3.97 -0.28
N LEU A 436 21.94 -4.46 -0.19
CA LEU A 436 22.71 -4.46 1.06
C LEU A 436 22.97 -3.02 1.56
N ARG A 437 23.34 -2.12 0.67
CA ARG A 437 23.65 -0.72 1.03
C ARG A 437 22.42 0.03 1.56
N ARG A 438 21.25 -0.21 0.97
CA ARG A 438 19.97 0.40 1.41
C ARG A 438 19.46 -0.20 2.73
N ALA A 439 19.83 -1.44 3.03
CA ALA A 439 19.53 -2.09 4.31
C ALA A 439 20.49 -1.64 5.43
N ASP A 440 21.77 -1.41 5.10
CA ASP A 440 22.83 -0.99 6.04
C ASP A 440 22.84 0.52 6.33
N GLU A 441 22.18 1.34 5.51
CA GLU A 441 21.99 2.76 5.80
C GLU A 441 20.97 2.87 6.96
N PRO A 442 21.37 3.35 8.16
CA PRO A 442 20.39 3.68 9.18
C PRO A 442 19.42 4.70 8.59
N ALA A 443 18.13 4.63 8.94
CA ALA A 443 17.20 5.74 8.69
C ALA A 443 17.88 6.99 9.26
N VAL A 444 18.48 7.78 8.37
CA VAL A 444 19.50 8.74 8.77
C VAL A 444 18.84 9.76 9.68
N THR A 445 19.31 9.80 10.92
CA THR A 445 19.22 10.97 11.79
C THR A 445 19.92 12.12 11.07
N ALA A 446 19.22 12.84 10.20
CA ALA A 446 19.70 14.09 9.62
C ALA A 446 19.28 15.24 10.54
N GLY A 447 19.82 15.24 11.76
CA GLY A 447 20.08 16.48 12.47
C GLY A 447 21.38 17.05 11.93
N GLY A 448 21.30 18.16 11.20
CA GLY A 448 22.43 18.89 10.62
C GLY A 448 21.96 20.11 9.85
#